data_AF-U6F9Q0-F1
#
_entry.id   AF-U6F9Q0-F1
#
_cell.length_a   1.000
_cell.length_b   1.000
_cell.length_c   1.000
_cell.angle_alpha   90.00
_cell.angle_beta   90.00
_cell.angle_gamma   90.00
#
_symmetry.space_group_name_H-M   'P 1'
#
loop_
_entity.id
_entity.type
_entity.pdbx_description
1 polymer ?
#
loop_
_entity_poly.entity_id
_entity_poly.type
_entity_poly.pdbx_seq_one_letter_code
_entity_poly.pdbx_strand_id
1 'polypeptide(L)'
;MKRKIMLISTVALMTVVPMIVTSTNEVRATVNSAKKTVMHTAIAYDRDDNSTGREYYAYDVVTVDPKKVTIDGNLYYKVFGKNQYLKATNIDGVTRRIAHNAYIYRSSNRRTSFNGKWKLYRG
;
A
#
# COMPACT_ATOMS: atom_id res chain seq x y z
N MET A 1 21.02 71.35 27.99
CA MET A 1 20.91 72.40 26.95
C MET A 1 21.31 71.84 25.60
N LYS A 2 20.63 72.25 24.51
CA LYS A 2 21.06 72.34 23.09
C LYS A 2 21.77 71.13 22.41
N ARG A 3 21.17 70.67 21.29
CA ARG A 3 21.67 69.64 20.37
C ARG A 3 22.82 70.13 19.45
N LYS A 4 23.71 69.20 19.08
CA LYS A 4 24.63 69.15 17.91
C LYS A 4 24.97 67.65 17.71
N ILE A 5 25.27 67.04 16.54
CA ILE A 5 25.41 67.45 15.11
C ILE A 5 24.59 66.42 14.25
N MET A 6 24.27 66.70 12.98
CA MET A 6 23.80 65.70 11.98
C MET A 6 24.97 65.14 11.17
N LEU A 7 24.94 63.86 10.79
CA LEU A 7 25.64 63.37 9.59
C LEU A 7 24.81 62.28 8.91
N ILE A 8 24.54 62.48 7.62
CA ILE A 8 23.72 61.63 6.77
C ILE A 8 24.66 60.68 6.02
N SER A 9 24.31 59.40 5.93
CA SER A 9 24.99 58.45 5.06
C SER A 9 24.05 57.98 3.95
N THR A 10 24.54 58.01 2.72
CA THR A 10 23.77 57.81 1.48
C THR A 10 23.47 56.33 1.25
N VAL A 11 22.19 55.96 1.11
CA VAL A 11 21.82 54.58 0.74
C VAL A 11 21.89 54.42 -0.78
N ALA A 12 22.81 53.59 -1.26
CA ALA A 12 22.86 53.18 -2.66
C ALA A 12 21.71 52.20 -2.96
N LEU A 13 20.98 52.44 -4.06
CA LEU A 13 19.84 51.65 -4.48
C LEU A 13 20.31 50.36 -5.18
N MET A 14 20.44 49.24 -4.45
CA MET A 14 20.77 47.95 -5.07
C MET A 14 19.53 47.31 -5.70
N THR A 15 19.56 47.19 -7.03
CA THR A 15 18.55 46.49 -7.82
C THR A 15 18.70 44.98 -7.66
N VAL A 16 17.70 44.34 -7.04
CA VAL A 16 17.65 42.88 -6.92
C VAL A 16 17.26 42.24 -8.26
N VAL A 17 18.18 41.46 -8.83
CA VAL A 17 17.88 40.55 -9.95
C VAL A 17 17.32 39.25 -9.38
N PRO A 18 16.14 38.77 -9.81
CA PRO A 18 15.61 37.50 -9.34
C PRO A 18 16.43 36.33 -9.88
N MET A 19 17.13 35.61 -8.99
CA MET A 19 17.78 34.34 -9.31
C MET A 19 16.70 33.30 -9.61
N ILE A 20 16.61 32.85 -10.87
CA ILE A 20 15.69 31.78 -11.26
C ILE A 20 16.21 30.46 -10.68
N VAL A 21 15.58 29.98 -9.60
CA VAL A 21 15.79 28.64 -9.08
C VAL A 21 15.11 27.65 -10.02
N THR A 22 15.88 27.01 -10.89
CA THR A 22 15.40 25.84 -11.64
C THR A 22 15.25 24.66 -10.69
N SER A 23 14.05 24.48 -10.14
CA SER A 23 13.67 23.25 -9.47
C SER A 23 13.73 22.09 -10.45
N THR A 24 14.77 21.27 -10.37
CA THR A 24 14.78 19.96 -11.01
C THR A 24 13.72 19.10 -10.34
N ASN A 25 12.59 18.92 -11.02
CA ASN A 25 11.56 17.97 -10.62
C ASN A 25 12.13 16.54 -10.70
N GLU A 26 12.81 16.10 -9.65
CA GLU A 26 12.98 14.68 -9.43
C GLU A 26 11.58 14.08 -9.25
N VAL A 27 11.18 13.25 -10.21
CA VAL A 27 9.98 12.42 -10.08
C VAL A 27 10.28 11.39 -9.00
N ARG A 28 10.06 11.78 -7.75
CA ARG A 28 10.10 10.89 -6.59
C ARG A 28 9.05 9.81 -6.85
N ALA A 29 9.51 8.68 -7.36
CA ALA A 29 8.65 7.54 -7.62
C ALA A 29 7.92 7.21 -6.32
N THR A 30 6.61 7.44 -6.28
CA THR A 30 5.80 7.00 -5.15
C THR A 30 5.90 5.48 -5.12
N VAL A 31 6.66 4.97 -4.14
CA VAL A 31 6.91 3.53 -4.01
C VAL A 31 5.64 2.92 -3.41
N ASN A 32 4.65 2.77 -4.28
CA ASN A 32 3.29 2.41 -3.90
C ASN A 32 3.32 1.05 -3.21
N SER A 33 2.76 1.01 -2.00
CA SER A 33 2.65 -0.18 -1.18
C SER A 33 1.25 -0.27 -0.61
N ALA A 34 0.80 -1.50 -0.37
CA ALA A 34 -0.50 -1.79 0.22
C ALA A 34 -0.31 -2.63 1.49
N LYS A 35 -1.04 -2.31 2.57
CA LYS A 35 -1.15 -3.19 3.72
C LYS A 35 -2.22 -4.23 3.43
N LYS A 36 -1.90 -5.51 3.61
CA LYS A 36 -2.77 -6.66 3.40
C LYS A 36 -2.72 -7.57 4.62
N THR A 37 -3.87 -8.10 5.03
CA THR A 37 -3.92 -9.14 6.07
C THR A 37 -3.74 -10.51 5.43
N VAL A 38 -2.91 -11.37 6.04
CA VAL A 38 -2.81 -12.79 5.69
C VAL A 38 -4.01 -13.51 6.28
N MET A 39 -4.83 -14.16 5.46
CA MET A 39 -6.04 -14.85 5.91
C MET A 39 -5.80 -16.33 6.25
N HIS A 40 -4.76 -16.93 5.67
CA HIS A 40 -4.26 -18.27 5.98
C HIS A 40 -2.73 -18.26 5.99
N THR A 41 -2.09 -18.94 6.94
CA THR A 41 -0.63 -19.00 7.06
C THR A 41 0.03 -19.26 5.70
N ALA A 42 0.94 -18.38 5.31
CA ALA A 42 1.50 -18.33 3.97
C ALA A 42 3.01 -18.57 4.01
N ILE A 43 3.45 -19.58 3.27
CA ILE A 43 4.85 -19.77 2.92
C ILE A 43 5.25 -18.69 1.92
N ALA A 44 6.42 -18.10 2.11
CA ALA A 44 7.05 -17.19 1.15
C ALA A 44 7.85 -17.95 0.12
N TYR A 45 7.59 -17.64 -1.14
CA TYR A 45 8.26 -18.19 -2.32
C TYR A 45 9.28 -17.19 -2.87
N ASP A 46 10.23 -17.67 -3.65
CA ASP A 46 11.10 -16.83 -4.49
C ASP A 46 10.43 -16.51 -5.83
N ARG A 47 11.22 -15.97 -6.77
CA ARG A 47 10.77 -15.54 -8.11
C ARG A 47 10.49 -16.70 -9.07
N ASP A 48 10.91 -17.91 -8.72
CA ASP A 48 10.91 -19.11 -9.57
C ASP A 48 10.06 -20.25 -8.93
N ASP A 49 9.09 -19.86 -8.07
CA ASP A 49 8.17 -20.66 -7.22
C ASP A 49 8.82 -21.65 -6.23
N ASN A 50 10.08 -21.46 -5.84
CA ASN A 50 10.68 -22.27 -4.78
C ASN A 50 10.32 -21.70 -3.39
N SER A 51 10.02 -22.59 -2.44
CA SER A 51 9.78 -22.19 -1.04
C SER A 51 11.07 -21.63 -0.41
N THR A 52 10.98 -20.45 0.20
CA THR A 52 12.08 -19.86 0.99
C THR A 52 12.10 -20.36 2.44
N GLY A 53 11.20 -21.28 2.82
CA GLY A 53 11.04 -21.78 4.19
C GLY A 53 10.53 -20.77 5.21
N ARG A 54 10.33 -19.50 4.83
CA ARG A 54 9.77 -18.46 5.70
C ARG A 54 8.26 -18.47 5.67
N GLU A 55 7.64 -18.46 6.85
CA GLU A 55 6.20 -18.29 7.02
C GLU A 55 5.80 -16.85 7.39
N TYR A 56 4.54 -16.54 7.09
CA TYR A 56 3.78 -15.38 7.52
C TYR A 56 2.46 -15.90 8.08
N TYR A 57 2.14 -15.61 9.35
CA TYR A 57 1.04 -16.29 10.04
C TYR A 57 -0.33 -15.69 9.69
N ALA A 58 -1.38 -16.50 9.86
CA ALA A 58 -2.74 -16.00 9.73
C ALA A 58 -2.99 -14.80 10.67
N TYR A 59 -3.72 -13.82 10.14
CA TYR A 59 -4.04 -12.52 10.73
C TYR A 59 -2.89 -11.49 10.84
N ASP A 60 -1.66 -11.84 10.42
CA ASP A 60 -0.57 -10.86 10.30
C ASP A 60 -0.88 -9.82 9.21
N VAL A 61 -0.46 -8.57 9.43
CA VAL A 61 -0.53 -7.49 8.43
C VAL A 61 0.82 -7.33 7.75
N VAL A 62 0.85 -7.55 6.43
CA VAL A 62 2.04 -7.49 5.60
C VAL A 62 1.94 -6.32 4.63
N THR A 63 3.03 -5.57 4.50
CA THR A 63 3.16 -4.56 3.44
C THR A 63 3.63 -5.25 2.16
N VAL A 64 2.85 -5.11 1.09
CA VAL A 64 3.08 -5.73 -0.21
C VAL A 64 3.05 -4.70 -1.33
N ASP A 65 3.59 -5.06 -2.50
CA ASP A 65 3.40 -4.30 -3.73
C ASP A 65 1.91 -4.39 -4.14
N PRO A 66 1.28 -3.30 -4.62
CA PRO A 66 -0.17 -3.26 -4.89
C PRO A 66 -0.57 -4.10 -6.12
N LYS A 67 0.36 -4.37 -7.03
CA LYS A 67 0.14 -5.19 -8.21
C LYS A 67 0.50 -6.64 -7.92
N LYS A 68 -0.38 -7.56 -8.33
CA LYS A 68 -0.08 -9.00 -8.33
C LYS A 68 0.92 -9.33 -9.44
N VAL A 69 1.70 -10.38 -9.23
CA VAL A 69 2.56 -10.99 -10.25
C VAL A 69 2.11 -12.44 -10.49
N THR A 70 2.34 -12.95 -11.70
CA THR A 70 2.11 -14.36 -12.03
C THR A 70 3.45 -15.09 -12.01
N ILE A 71 3.52 -16.20 -11.27
CA ILE A 71 4.68 -17.11 -11.23
C ILE A 71 4.09 -18.53 -11.38
N ASP A 72 4.59 -19.30 -12.34
CA ASP A 72 4.07 -20.64 -12.70
C ASP A 72 2.53 -20.77 -12.68
N GLY A 73 1.86 -19.89 -13.45
CA GLY A 73 0.39 -19.82 -13.55
C GLY A 73 -0.36 -19.34 -12.30
N ASN A 74 0.30 -19.24 -11.14
CA ASN A 74 -0.27 -18.82 -9.87
C ASN A 74 -0.09 -17.31 -9.65
N LEU A 75 -1.03 -16.67 -8.93
CA LEU A 75 -0.96 -15.24 -8.60
C LEU A 75 -0.35 -15.01 -7.22
N TYR A 76 0.55 -14.04 -7.11
CA TYR A 76 1.25 -13.68 -5.88
C TYR A 76 1.20 -12.18 -5.62
N TYR A 77 1.32 -11.82 -4.34
CA TYR A 77 1.76 -10.50 -3.91
C TYR A 77 3.26 -10.54 -3.57
N LYS A 78 4.04 -9.59 -4.11
CA LYS A 78 5.44 -9.40 -3.67
C LYS A 78 5.46 -8.66 -2.33
N VAL A 79 6.22 -9.15 -1.37
CA VAL A 79 6.43 -8.47 -0.09
C VAL A 79 7.31 -7.24 -0.32
N PHE A 80 6.84 -6.09 0.16
CA PHE A 80 7.47 -4.80 -0.12
C PHE A 80 8.93 -4.77 0.36
N GLY A 81 9.84 -4.34 -0.52
CA GLY A 81 11.28 -4.29 -0.23
C GLY A 81 11.97 -5.65 -0.07
N LYS A 82 11.32 -6.77 -0.45
CA LYS A 82 11.88 -8.12 -0.34
C LYS A 82 11.65 -8.93 -1.62
N ASN A 83 12.55 -9.86 -1.92
CA ASN A 83 12.34 -10.86 -2.97
C ASN A 83 11.61 -12.08 -2.41
N GLN A 84 10.42 -11.83 -1.85
CA GLN A 84 9.55 -12.83 -1.23
C GLN A 84 8.13 -12.66 -1.76
N TYR A 85 7.48 -13.76 -2.15
CA TYR A 85 6.20 -13.76 -2.82
C TYR A 85 5.20 -14.62 -2.04
N LEU A 86 4.00 -14.09 -1.77
CA LEU A 86 2.94 -14.77 -1.04
C LEU A 86 1.79 -15.08 -2.00
N LYS A 87 1.35 -16.34 -2.09
CA LYS A 87 0.23 -16.75 -2.95
C LYS A 87 -1.01 -15.91 -2.61
N ALA A 88 -1.58 -15.25 -3.61
CA ALA A 88 -2.68 -14.30 -3.41
C ALA A 88 -3.94 -14.95 -2.82
N THR A 89 -4.10 -16.27 -2.99
CA THR A 89 -5.16 -17.09 -2.36
C THR A 89 -5.11 -17.06 -0.84
N ASN A 90 -3.94 -16.85 -0.24
CA ASN A 90 -3.76 -16.79 1.21
C ASN A 90 -4.05 -15.39 1.78
N ILE A 91 -4.26 -14.39 0.92
CA ILE A 91 -4.51 -12.97 1.28
C ILE A 91 -5.93 -12.55 0.86
N ASP A 92 -6.29 -12.71 -0.41
CA ASP A 92 -7.60 -12.33 -0.95
C ASP A 92 -8.63 -13.48 -0.90
N GLY A 93 -8.19 -14.70 -0.61
CA GLY A 93 -9.02 -15.91 -0.72
C GLY A 93 -9.22 -16.40 -2.16
N VAL A 94 -10.24 -17.23 -2.36
CA VAL A 94 -10.62 -17.77 -3.67
C VAL A 94 -12.09 -17.48 -3.94
N THR A 95 -12.37 -16.72 -5.00
CA THR A 95 -13.73 -16.47 -5.49
C THR A 95 -14.37 -17.77 -5.98
N ARG A 96 -15.59 -18.06 -5.53
CA ARG A 96 -16.37 -19.23 -5.97
C ARG A 96 -17.79 -18.82 -6.34
N ARG A 97 -18.40 -19.52 -7.29
CA ARG A 97 -19.82 -19.38 -7.64
C ARG A 97 -20.66 -20.30 -6.75
N ILE A 98 -21.79 -19.81 -6.26
CA ILE A 98 -22.70 -20.57 -5.39
C ILE A 98 -23.85 -21.16 -6.22
N ALA A 99 -24.07 -22.47 -6.14
CA ALA A 99 -25.12 -23.17 -6.88
C ALA A 99 -26.54 -22.90 -6.33
N HIS A 100 -26.63 -22.61 -5.03
CA HIS A 100 -27.88 -22.30 -4.33
C HIS A 100 -27.76 -20.97 -3.58
N ASN A 101 -28.90 -20.36 -3.26
CA ASN A 101 -28.92 -19.15 -2.44
C ASN A 101 -28.42 -19.48 -1.01
N ALA A 102 -27.46 -18.72 -0.51
CA ALA A 102 -26.83 -18.93 0.80
C ALA A 102 -27.10 -17.76 1.75
N TYR A 103 -27.30 -18.06 3.04
CA TYR A 103 -27.39 -17.05 4.10
C TYR A 103 -26.03 -16.80 4.73
N ILE A 104 -25.75 -15.57 5.14
CA ILE A 104 -24.47 -15.17 5.73
C ILE A 104 -24.57 -15.25 7.26
N TYR A 105 -23.61 -15.93 7.90
CA TYR A 105 -23.57 -16.15 9.35
C TYR A 105 -22.25 -15.63 9.93
N ARG A 106 -22.31 -15.00 11.12
CA ARG A 106 -21.11 -14.61 11.89
C ARG A 106 -20.69 -15.64 12.93
N SER A 107 -21.63 -16.48 13.34
CA SER A 107 -21.41 -17.72 14.09
C SER A 107 -22.54 -18.70 13.74
N SER A 108 -22.38 -19.99 14.07
CA SER A 108 -23.31 -21.08 13.71
C SER A 108 -24.80 -20.71 13.78
N ASN A 109 -25.21 -20.03 14.86
CA ASN A 109 -26.62 -19.72 15.14
C ASN A 109 -26.99 -18.25 14.88
N ARG A 110 -26.09 -17.40 14.37
CA ARG A 110 -26.31 -15.95 14.23
C ARG A 110 -26.07 -15.47 12.80
N ARG A 111 -27.17 -15.22 12.09
CA ARG A 111 -27.16 -14.56 10.77
C ARG A 111 -26.56 -13.14 10.88
N THR A 112 -25.96 -12.68 9.80
CA THR A 112 -25.37 -11.34 9.69
C THR A 112 -25.59 -10.79 8.28
N SER A 113 -25.28 -9.52 8.06
CA SER A 113 -25.04 -8.96 6.74
C SER A 113 -23.53 -8.85 6.47
N PHE A 114 -23.16 -8.85 5.19
CA PHE A 114 -21.84 -8.50 4.67
C PHE A 114 -22.03 -7.61 3.45
N ASN A 115 -21.33 -6.47 3.39
CA ASN A 115 -21.50 -5.44 2.34
C ASN A 115 -22.97 -5.11 2.04
N GLY A 116 -23.77 -4.91 3.09
CA GLY A 116 -25.22 -4.62 3.00
C GLY A 116 -26.11 -5.81 2.62
N LYS A 117 -25.57 -6.97 2.28
CA LYS A 117 -26.33 -8.16 1.86
C LYS A 117 -26.47 -9.16 3.00
N TRP A 118 -27.68 -9.66 3.25
CA TRP A 118 -28.00 -10.71 4.24
C TRP A 118 -28.05 -12.12 3.63
N LYS A 119 -28.00 -12.20 2.30
CA LYS A 119 -28.15 -13.39 1.47
C LYS A 119 -27.30 -13.23 0.21
N LEU A 120 -26.61 -14.29 -0.17
CA LEU A 120 -25.94 -14.43 -1.46
C LEU A 120 -26.87 -15.23 -2.38
N TYR A 121 -27.08 -14.76 -3.60
CA TYR A 121 -27.93 -15.42 -4.59
C TYR A 121 -27.12 -16.35 -5.49
N ARG A 122 -27.73 -17.46 -5.93
CA ARG A 122 -27.12 -18.38 -6.89
C ARG A 122 -26.69 -17.66 -8.16
N GLY A 123 -25.59 -18.12 -8.76
CA GLY A 123 -25.03 -17.58 -10.01
C GLY A 123 -24.57 -18.65 -10.98
#